data_AF-A0A708THR0-F1
#
_entry.id   AF-A0A708THR0-F1
#
_cell.length_a   1.000
_cell.length_b   1.000
_cell.length_c   1.000
_cell.angle_alpha   90.00
_cell.angle_beta   90.00
_cell.angle_gamma   90.00
#
_symmetry.space_group_name_H-M   'P 1'
#
loop_
_entity.id
_entity.type
_entity.pdbx_description
1 polymer ?
#
loop_
_entity_poly.entity_id
_entity_poly.type
_entity_poly.pdbx_seq_one_letter_code
_entity_poly.pdbx_strand_id
1 'polypeptide(L)'
;MRIHILGICGTFMGGLAMLARSLGHEVTGSDANVYPPMSTLLEKQGIDLIQGYDASQLDPQPDLVIIGNAMTRGNPCVEAVLEKNIPFMSGPQWLHDFVLRDR
;
A
#
# COMPACT_ATOMS: atom_id res chain seq x y z
N MET A 1 -0.25 6.90 11.37
CA MET A 1 0.67 6.78 10.22
C MET A 1 -0.14 6.67 8.96
N ARG A 2 0.33 7.34 7.91
CA ARG A 2 -0.19 7.21 6.56
C ARG A 2 0.64 6.20 5.80
N ILE A 3 0.02 5.07 5.47
CA ILE A 3 0.61 3.96 4.74
C ILE A 3 0.08 4.00 3.31
N HIS A 4 0.98 3.97 2.34
CA HIS A 4 0.63 3.79 0.94
C HIS A 4 1.03 2.40 0.47
N ILE A 5 0.13 1.66 -0.15
CA ILE A 5 0.39 0.27 -0.60
C ILE A 5 0.43 0.23 -2.12
N LEU A 6 1.56 -0.17 -2.69
CA LEU A 6 1.70 -0.42 -4.13
C LEU A 6 1.33 -1.88 -4.44
N GLY A 7 0.36 -2.09 -5.33
CA GLY A 7 -0.23 -3.39 -5.64
C GLY A 7 -1.29 -3.82 -4.63
N ILE A 8 -2.14 -2.90 -4.19
CA ILE A 8 -3.09 -3.10 -3.07
C ILE A 8 -4.24 -4.08 -3.42
N CYS A 9 -4.58 -4.28 -4.69
CA CYS A 9 -5.72 -5.13 -5.08
C CYS A 9 -5.37 -6.63 -5.10
N GLY A 10 -4.12 -7.02 -4.85
CA GLY A 10 -3.76 -8.42 -4.65
C GLY A 10 -4.38 -8.99 -3.35
N THR A 11 -4.79 -10.26 -3.33
CA THR A 11 -5.48 -10.87 -2.17
C THR A 11 -4.72 -10.69 -0.85
N PHE A 12 -3.40 -10.93 -0.85
CA PHE A 12 -2.56 -10.74 0.33
C PHE A 12 -2.46 -9.27 0.73
N MET A 13 -2.19 -8.38 -0.23
CA MET A 13 -1.99 -6.95 0.00
C MET A 13 -3.28 -6.26 0.45
N GLY A 14 -4.43 -6.66 -0.10
CA GLY A 14 -5.74 -6.18 0.31
C GLY A 14 -6.07 -6.61 1.75
N GLY A 15 -5.78 -7.86 2.12
CA GLY A 15 -5.92 -8.32 3.51
C GLY A 15 -5.01 -7.53 4.46
N LEU A 16 -3.76 -7.27 4.04
CA LEU A 16 -2.81 -6.45 4.79
C LEU A 16 -3.31 -5.00 4.94
N ALA A 17 -3.89 -4.42 3.90
CA ALA A 17 -4.47 -3.08 3.93
C ALA A 17 -5.63 -2.98 4.92
N MET A 18 -6.51 -3.98 4.95
CA MET A 18 -7.61 -4.06 5.91
C MET A 18 -7.08 -4.19 7.35
N LEU A 19 -6.04 -5.00 7.57
CA LEU A 19 -5.39 -5.11 8.88
C LEU A 19 -4.78 -3.77 9.30
N ALA A 20 -4.03 -3.10 8.42
CA ALA A 20 -3.46 -1.78 8.68
C ALA A 20 -4.54 -0.74 9.03
N ARG A 21 -5.69 -0.74 8.35
CA ARG A 21 -6.84 0.09 8.72
C ARG A 21 -7.39 -0.25 10.09
N SER A 22 -7.55 -1.53 10.40
CA SER A 22 -8.07 -1.98 11.71
C SER A 22 -7.16 -1.60 12.88
N LEU A 23 -5.86 -1.43 12.63
CA LEU A 23 -4.87 -0.92 13.58
C LEU A 23 -4.88 0.62 13.71
N GLY A 24 -5.78 1.32 12.99
CA GLY A 24 -5.94 2.77 13.06
C GLY A 24 -5.01 3.56 12.15
N HIS A 25 -4.35 2.91 11.18
CA HIS A 25 -3.56 3.63 10.17
C HIS A 25 -4.46 4.25 9.09
N GLU A 26 -4.02 5.37 8.53
CA GLU A 26 -4.57 5.88 7.28
C GLU A 26 -3.95 5.07 6.14
N VAL A 27 -4.77 4.37 5.37
CA VAL A 27 -4.28 3.48 4.31
C VAL A 27 -4.81 3.98 2.99
N THR A 28 -3.88 4.20 2.07
CA THR A 28 -4.15 4.47 0.66
C THR A 28 -3.41 3.41 -0.16
N GLY A 29 -3.79 3.20 -1.41
CA GLY A 29 -3.04 2.30 -2.26
C GLY A 29 -3.29 2.47 -3.73
N SER A 30 -2.35 1.97 -4.51
CA SER A 30 -2.39 2.00 -5.96
C SER A 30 -2.31 0.60 -6.54
N ASP A 31 -3.00 0.38 -7.65
CA ASP A 31 -2.91 -0.86 -8.43
C ASP A 31 -3.10 -0.57 -9.92
N ALA A 32 -2.55 -1.43 -10.78
CA ALA A 32 -2.72 -1.31 -12.22
C ALA A 32 -4.20 -1.42 -12.62
N ASN A 33 -4.92 -2.34 -11.98
CA ASN A 33 -6.34 -2.58 -12.21
C ASN A 33 -7.08 -2.53 -10.88
N VAL A 34 -7.93 -1.51 -10.72
CA VAL A 34 -8.84 -1.37 -9.58
C VAL A 34 -10.21 -1.86 -10.03
N TYR A 35 -10.61 -3.05 -9.59
CA TYR A 35 -11.88 -3.65 -10.00
C TYR A 35 -12.54 -4.50 -8.89
N PRO A 36 -13.87 -4.69 -8.93
CA PRO A 36 -14.58 -5.55 -7.99
C PRO A 36 -14.14 -7.03 -8.13
N PRO A 37 -14.16 -7.81 -7.03
CA PRO A 37 -14.73 -7.50 -5.73
C PRO A 37 -13.78 -6.80 -4.76
N MET A 38 -12.46 -6.79 -5.05
CA MET A 38 -11.47 -6.29 -4.11
C MET A 38 -11.55 -4.77 -3.91
N SER A 39 -11.77 -4.01 -4.99
CA SER A 39 -11.89 -2.55 -4.88
C SER A 39 -13.02 -2.14 -3.94
N THR A 40 -14.21 -2.69 -4.16
CA THR A 40 -15.39 -2.42 -3.34
C THR A 40 -15.21 -2.88 -1.89
N LEU A 41 -14.45 -3.96 -1.65
CA LEU A 41 -14.15 -4.40 -0.29
C LEU A 41 -13.28 -3.38 0.45
N LEU A 42 -12.22 -2.89 -0.19
CA LEU A 42 -11.27 -1.94 0.40
C LEU A 42 -11.91 -0.56 0.58
N GLU A 43 -12.67 -0.08 -0.40
CA GLU A 43 -13.43 1.18 -0.30
C GLU A 43 -14.42 1.15 0.88
N LYS A 44 -15.09 0.00 1.12
CA LYS A 44 -15.98 -0.18 2.29
C LYS A 44 -15.26 -0.11 3.63
N GLN A 45 -13.94 -0.33 3.65
CA GLN A 45 -13.09 -0.15 4.84
C GLN A 45 -12.50 1.27 4.92
N GLY A 46 -12.96 2.18 4.05
CA GLY A 46 -12.49 3.56 3.96
C GLY A 46 -11.03 3.63 3.54
N ILE A 47 -10.61 2.77 2.59
CA ILE A 47 -9.28 2.78 1.98
C ILE A 47 -9.39 3.47 0.63
N ASP A 48 -8.58 4.49 0.41
CA ASP A 48 -8.55 5.19 -0.88
C ASP A 48 -7.72 4.39 -1.88
N LEU A 49 -8.34 4.07 -3.01
CA LEU A 49 -7.73 3.31 -4.10
C LEU A 49 -7.46 4.23 -5.28
N ILE A 50 -6.27 4.10 -5.87
CA ILE A 50 -5.86 4.87 -7.04
C ILE A 50 -5.46 3.91 -8.14
N GLN A 51 -5.96 4.15 -9.36
CA GLN A 51 -5.59 3.34 -10.50
C GLN A 51 -4.27 3.83 -11.13
N GLY A 52 -3.42 2.89 -11.52
CA GLY A 52 -2.12 3.14 -12.10
C GLY A 52 -1.06 3.51 -11.07
N TYR A 53 0.14 3.85 -11.54
CA TYR A 53 1.28 4.19 -10.70
C TYR A 53 1.86 5.53 -11.14
N ASP A 54 1.44 6.61 -10.48
CA ASP A 54 1.91 7.97 -10.73
C ASP A 54 2.54 8.56 -9.45
N ALA A 55 3.64 9.30 -9.60
CA ALA A 55 4.36 9.87 -8.47
C ALA A 55 3.53 10.87 -7.63
N SER A 56 2.49 11.49 -8.23
CA SER A 56 1.56 12.37 -7.52
C SER A 56 0.72 11.65 -6.46
N GLN A 57 0.59 10.33 -6.56
CA GLN A 57 -0.13 9.51 -5.58
C GLN A 57 0.55 9.48 -4.21
N LEU A 58 1.84 9.81 -4.17
CA LEU A 58 2.65 9.95 -2.96
C LEU A 58 2.63 11.38 -2.42
N ASP A 59 1.65 12.20 -2.83
CA ASP A 59 1.39 13.53 -2.27
C ASP A 59 0.00 13.55 -1.60
N PRO A 60 -0.12 13.93 -0.31
CA PRO A 60 0.97 14.23 0.63
C PRO A 60 1.97 13.05 0.78
N GLN A 61 3.17 13.31 1.30
CA GLN A 61 4.14 12.22 1.51
C GLN A 61 3.63 11.21 2.55
N PRO A 62 3.55 9.89 2.23
CA PRO A 62 3.22 8.86 3.22
C PRO A 62 4.38 8.64 4.19
N ASP A 63 4.07 8.17 5.40
CA ASP A 63 5.06 7.82 6.41
C ASP A 63 5.80 6.51 6.05
N LEU A 64 5.09 5.61 5.36
CA LEU A 64 5.60 4.30 4.95
C LEU A 64 4.96 3.87 3.63
N VAL A 65 5.77 3.30 2.73
CA VAL A 65 5.27 2.63 1.53
C VAL A 65 5.48 1.11 1.64
N ILE A 66 4.40 0.36 1.46
CA ILE A 66 4.46 -1.09 1.38
C ILE A 66 4.47 -1.49 -0.09
N ILE A 67 5.57 -2.11 -0.51
CA ILE A 67 5.81 -2.48 -1.91
C ILE A 67 5.40 -3.93 -2.13
N GLY A 68 4.39 -4.13 -2.96
CA GLY A 68 3.96 -5.46 -3.42
C GLY A 68 4.95 -6.10 -4.38
N ASN A 69 4.91 -7.44 -4.49
CA ASN A 69 5.85 -8.24 -5.28
C ASN A 69 5.87 -7.90 -6.79
N ALA A 70 4.78 -7.36 -7.33
CA ALA A 70 4.70 -7.02 -8.75
C ALA A 70 5.49 -5.74 -9.11
N MET A 71 6.02 -5.02 -8.12
CA MET A 71 6.69 -3.73 -8.34
C MET A 71 8.15 -3.91 -8.69
N THR A 72 8.59 -3.22 -9.74
CA THR A 72 9.98 -3.22 -10.22
C THR A 72 10.50 -1.80 -10.40
N ARG A 73 11.82 -1.65 -10.49
CA ARG A 73 12.46 -0.40 -10.94
C ARG A 73 11.90 0.04 -12.30
N GLY A 74 11.86 1.35 -12.53
CA GLY A 74 11.21 1.98 -13.69
C GLY A 74 9.72 2.26 -13.50
N ASN A 75 9.09 1.75 -12.44
CA ASN A 75 7.74 2.18 -12.05
C ASN A 75 7.80 3.60 -11.46
N PRO A 76 6.99 4.56 -11.93
CA PRO A 76 7.06 5.95 -11.46
C PRO A 76 6.88 6.12 -9.94
N CYS A 77 5.98 5.35 -9.32
CA CYS A 77 5.82 5.37 -7.87
C CYS A 77 7.05 4.82 -7.15
N VAL A 78 7.63 3.72 -7.64
CA VAL A 78 8.81 3.11 -7.02
C VAL A 78 10.01 4.05 -7.10
N GLU A 79 10.26 4.65 -8.27
CA GLU A 79 11.34 5.63 -8.40
C GLU A 79 11.11 6.84 -7.48
N ALA A 80 9.87 7.35 -7.40
CA ALA A 80 9.55 8.47 -6.51
C ALA A 80 9.73 8.13 -5.02
N VAL A 81 9.44 6.89 -4.59
CA VAL A 81 9.73 6.43 -3.22
C VAL A 81 11.23 6.47 -2.93
N LEU A 82 12.04 5.98 -3.87
CA LEU A 82 13.49 5.95 -3.73
C LEU A 82 14.10 7.37 -3.77
N GLU A 83 13.68 8.20 -4.70
CA GLU A 83 14.16 9.59 -4.87
C GLU A 83 13.85 10.46 -3.66
N LYS A 84 12.63 10.34 -3.12
CA LYS A 84 12.19 11.08 -1.93
C LYS A 84 12.66 10.45 -0.61
N ASN A 85 13.42 9.34 -0.67
CA ASN A 85 13.85 8.57 0.50
C ASN A 85 12.69 8.23 1.46
N ILE A 86 11.52 7.91 0.91
CA ILE A 86 10.37 7.54 1.73
C ILE A 86 10.65 6.16 2.33
N PRO A 87 10.44 5.94 3.64
CA PRO A 87 10.57 4.62 4.24
C PRO A 87 9.70 3.61 3.49
N PHE A 88 10.27 2.46 3.15
CA PHE A 88 9.54 1.40 2.46
C PHE A 88 9.90 0.02 3.00
N MET A 89 8.98 -0.92 2.86
CA MET A 89 9.20 -2.33 3.20
C MET A 89 8.30 -3.26 2.41
N SER A 90 8.57 -4.57 2.48
CA SER A 90 7.71 -5.58 1.87
C SER A 90 6.46 -5.86 2.71
N GLY A 91 5.37 -6.28 2.07
CA GLY A 91 4.16 -6.69 2.78
C GLY A 91 4.40 -7.77 3.86
N PRO A 92 5.12 -8.88 3.56
CA PRO A 92 5.43 -9.89 4.56
C PRO A 92 6.25 -9.36 5.74
N GLN A 93 7.21 -8.46 5.49
CA GLN A 93 8.00 -7.85 6.57
C GLN A 93 7.11 -6.97 7.45
N TRP A 94 6.23 -6.16 6.87
CA TRP A 94 5.30 -5.35 7.64
C TRP A 94 4.37 -6.22 8.51
N LEU A 95 3.83 -7.30 7.94
CA LEU A 95 2.99 -8.24 8.69
C LEU A 95 3.74 -8.88 9.87
N HIS A 96 4.98 -9.31 9.64
CA HIS A 96 5.83 -9.85 10.69
C HIS A 96 6.07 -8.82 11.81
N ASP A 97 6.55 -7.63 11.44
CA ASP A 97 7.06 -6.63 12.39
C ASP A 97 5.94 -5.93 13.19
N PHE A 98 4.77 -5.71 12.59
CA PHE A 98 3.69 -4.90 13.18
C PHE A 98 2.49 -5.72 13.67
N VAL A 99 2.34 -6.98 13.27
CA VAL A 99 1.17 -7.80 13.62
C VAL A 99 1.56 -9.08 14.36
N LEU A 100 2.59 -9.78 13.90
CA LEU A 100 2.94 -11.10 14.40
C LEU A 100 4.05 -11.11 15.47
N ARG A 101 4.83 -10.03 15.59
CA ARG A 101 6.01 -9.97 16.45
C ARG A 101 5.77 -10.38 17.91
N ASP A 102 4.59 -10.08 18.43
CA ASP A 102 4.20 -10.36 19.83
C ASP A 102 3.17 -11.50 19.96
N ARG A 103 3.03 -12.34 18.92
CA ARG A 103 2.10 -13.48 18.87
C ARG A 103 2.84 -14.81 18.73
#